data_AF-A0A6V7LXU6-F1
#
_entry.id   AF-A0A6V7LXU6-F1
#
_cell.length_a   1.000
_cell.length_b   1.000
_cell.length_c   1.000
_cell.angle_alpha   90.00
_cell.angle_beta   90.00
_cell.angle_gamma   90.00
#
_symmetry.space_group_name_H-M   'P 1'
#
loop_
_entity.id
_entity.type
_entity.pdbx_description
1 polymer ?
#
loop_
_entity_poly.entity_id
_entity_poly.type
_entity_poly.pdbx_seq_one_letter_code
_entity_poly.pdbx_strand_id
1 'polypeptide(L)'
;WFHGKISRETAERLLRPREDGLFLVRESTNFPGDYTLCVCYQGRVQHYRVKYKNNQLTIDDEEFFENLALLVEHYEQDADGLCTQLTKSLPKQGKQDFCVDPKAFIEAGWVIQTHELELRECIGKGEFGDVLLGVYRGERVAVKMLKDNSEAAQRFLAEASLMTSLIHDNLVKLLGLVFNNQHMYLVTEYMSKGSLVDYLRSRGRLHVTKKDQINFA
;
A
#
# COMPACT_ATOMS: atom_id res chain seq x y z
N TRP A 1 4.97 9.30 -11.15
CA TRP A 1 5.05 10.68 -10.64
C TRP A 1 5.00 10.83 -9.12
N PHE A 2 4.43 9.91 -8.31
CA PHE A 2 4.38 10.08 -6.83
C PHE A 2 5.63 9.55 -6.11
N HIS A 3 6.28 10.37 -5.29
CA HIS A 3 7.54 10.07 -4.59
C HIS A 3 7.38 9.95 -3.06
N GLY A 4 6.17 10.11 -2.52
CA GLY A 4 5.90 10.01 -1.08
C GLY A 4 6.58 11.12 -0.28
N LYS A 5 7.02 10.79 0.94
CA LYS A 5 7.65 11.75 1.86
C LYS A 5 9.12 12.03 1.51
N ILE A 6 9.33 12.95 0.57
CA ILE A 6 10.66 13.52 0.25
C ILE A 6 10.70 15.03 0.55
N SER A 7 11.88 15.55 0.88
CA SER A 7 12.06 16.98 1.16
C SER A 7 12.02 17.83 -0.13
N ARG A 8 11.83 19.14 0.02
CA ARG A 8 11.88 20.10 -1.10
C ARG A 8 13.21 20.01 -1.85
N GLU A 9 14.31 19.99 -1.11
CA GLU A 9 15.68 19.92 -1.61
C GLU A 9 15.93 18.60 -2.34
N THR A 10 15.36 17.51 -1.83
CA THR A 10 15.43 16.19 -2.46
C THR A 10 14.70 16.19 -3.81
N ALA A 11 13.50 16.77 -3.88
CA ALA A 11 12.77 16.90 -5.14
C ALA A 11 13.54 17.75 -6.17
N GLU A 12 14.12 18.87 -5.75
CA GLU A 12 14.91 19.75 -6.62
C GLU A 12 16.21 19.09 -7.14
N ARG A 13 16.77 18.15 -6.37
CA ARG A 13 17.91 17.33 -6.78
C ARG A 13 17.52 16.25 -7.79
N LEU A 14 16.36 15.61 -7.58
CA LEU A 14 15.84 14.51 -8.41
C LEU A 14 15.34 14.98 -9.77
N LEU A 15 14.76 16.17 -9.87
CA LEU A 15 14.25 16.75 -11.11
C LEU A 15 15.39 17.24 -12.02
N ARG A 16 16.10 16.27 -12.60
CA ARG A 16 17.19 16.46 -13.56
C ARG A 16 17.08 15.41 -14.68
N PRO A 17 17.38 15.76 -15.95
CA PRO A 17 17.64 17.12 -16.45
C PRO A 17 16.40 18.03 -16.29
N ARG A 18 16.61 19.35 -16.11
CA ARG A 18 15.51 20.31 -15.85
C ARG A 18 14.79 20.69 -17.14
N GLU A 19 14.09 19.72 -17.71
CA GLU A 19 13.25 19.86 -18.90
C GLU A 19 11.90 20.47 -18.52
N ASP A 20 11.40 21.42 -19.30
CA ASP A 20 10.10 22.05 -19.02
C ASP A 20 8.97 21.01 -19.04
N GLY A 21 8.14 21.05 -18.00
CA GLY A 21 7.06 20.09 -17.77
C GLY A 21 7.51 18.77 -17.13
N LEU A 22 8.80 18.56 -16.81
CA LEU A 22 9.25 17.44 -15.98
C LEU A 22 8.76 17.62 -14.53
N PHE A 23 8.01 16.66 -13.99
CA PHE A 23 7.36 16.83 -12.69
C PHE A 23 7.38 15.60 -11.78
N LEU A 24 7.13 15.83 -10.49
CA LEU A 24 6.81 14.80 -9.50
C LEU A 24 5.82 15.34 -8.45
N VAL A 25 5.13 14.45 -7.74
CA VAL A 25 4.30 14.78 -6.59
C VAL A 25 4.91 14.16 -5.34
N ARG A 26 4.94 14.92 -4.24
CA ARG A 26 5.42 14.47 -2.93
C ARG A 26 4.42 14.83 -1.84
N GLU A 27 4.54 14.20 -0.68
CA GLU A 27 3.84 14.65 0.52
C GLU A 27 4.41 16.00 1.00
N SER A 28 3.53 16.83 1.55
CA SER A 28 3.93 18.10 2.14
C SER A 28 4.60 17.84 3.50
N THR A 29 5.85 18.30 3.63
CA THR A 29 6.60 18.23 4.89
C THR A 29 6.15 19.28 5.90
N ASN A 30 5.60 20.40 5.42
CA ASN A 30 5.22 21.55 6.25
C ASN A 30 3.73 21.52 6.64
N PHE A 31 2.91 20.80 5.88
CA PHE A 31 1.47 20.68 6.11
C PHE A 31 1.06 19.21 6.02
N PRO A 32 1.11 18.46 7.13
CA PRO A 32 0.73 17.05 7.15
C PRO A 32 -0.69 16.85 6.57
N GLY A 33 -0.83 15.88 5.66
CA GLY A 33 -2.09 15.58 4.96
C GLY A 33 -2.23 16.22 3.57
N ASP A 34 -1.43 17.25 3.27
CA ASP A 34 -1.38 17.85 1.93
C ASP A 34 -0.27 17.25 1.07
N TYR A 35 -0.33 17.54 -0.23
CA TYR A 35 0.69 17.17 -1.20
C TYR A 35 1.36 18.41 -1.81
N THR A 36 2.44 18.20 -2.54
CA THR A 36 3.12 19.23 -3.32
C THR A 36 3.47 18.69 -4.70
N LEU A 37 2.95 19.35 -5.74
CA LEU A 37 3.33 19.15 -7.13
C LEU A 37 4.59 19.97 -7.42
N CYS A 38 5.65 19.31 -7.86
CA CYS A 38 6.93 19.92 -8.18
C CYS A 38 7.13 19.79 -9.70
N VAL A 39 7.27 20.90 -10.44
CA VAL A 39 7.40 20.91 -11.90
C VAL A 39 8.57 21.78 -12.35
N CYS A 40 9.31 21.33 -13.36
CA CYS A 40 10.38 22.10 -13.97
C CYS A 40 9.82 23.10 -14.99
N TYR A 41 10.30 24.35 -14.91
CA TYR A 41 10.01 25.38 -15.89
C TYR A 41 11.16 26.38 -15.94
N GLN A 42 11.66 26.67 -17.15
CA GLN A 42 12.75 27.61 -17.41
C GLN A 42 13.99 27.34 -16.55
N GLY A 43 14.36 26.06 -16.40
CA GLY A 43 15.53 25.64 -15.63
C GLY A 43 15.39 25.77 -14.10
N ARG A 44 14.19 26.04 -13.58
CA ARG A 44 13.87 26.08 -12.14
C ARG A 44 12.79 25.06 -11.80
N VAL A 45 12.66 24.72 -10.51
CA VAL A 45 11.59 23.86 -10.01
C VAL A 45 10.56 24.72 -9.28
N GLN A 46 9.32 24.71 -9.75
CA GLN A 46 8.18 25.32 -9.09
C GLN A 46 7.46 24.32 -8.19
N HIS A 47 6.91 24.79 -7.08
CA HIS A 47 6.26 23.95 -6.06
C HIS A 47 4.85 24.47 -5.81
N TYR A 48 3.86 23.68 -6.19
CA TYR A 48 2.44 23.97 -5.99
C TYR A 48 1.90 23.12 -4.86
N ARG A 49 1.26 23.77 -3.87
CA ARG A 49 0.62 23.05 -2.77
C ARG A 49 -0.71 22.49 -3.27
N VAL A 50 -0.87 21.19 -3.14
CA VAL A 50 -2.14 20.50 -3.40
C VAL A 50 -2.83 20.30 -2.05
N LYS A 51 -3.91 21.05 -1.85
CA LYS A 51 -4.68 21.10 -0.60
C LYS A 51 -5.74 20.00 -0.60
N TYR A 52 -5.94 19.33 0.53
CA TYR A 52 -7.08 18.42 0.72
C TYR A 52 -8.21 19.14 1.48
N LYS A 53 -9.38 19.30 0.85
CA LYS A 53 -10.56 19.97 1.42
C LYS A 53 -11.83 19.25 0.97
N ASN A 54 -12.78 19.05 1.90
CA ASN A 54 -14.09 18.45 1.61
C ASN A 54 -14.01 17.13 0.82
N ASN A 55 -13.05 16.26 1.19
CA ASN A 55 -12.73 15.00 0.51
C ASN A 55 -12.22 15.12 -0.94
N GLN A 56 -11.82 16.32 -1.37
CA GLN A 56 -11.29 16.59 -2.71
C GLN A 56 -9.93 17.30 -2.64
N LEU A 57 -9.20 17.28 -3.75
CA LEU A 57 -7.88 17.87 -3.91
C LEU A 57 -7.96 19.10 -4.82
N THR A 58 -7.22 20.16 -4.50
CA THR A 58 -7.19 21.38 -5.33
C THR A 58 -5.86 22.12 -5.17
N ILE A 59 -5.42 22.82 -6.23
CA ILE A 59 -4.24 23.71 -6.18
C ILE A 59 -4.67 25.17 -5.95
N ASP A 60 -5.73 25.61 -6.62
CA ASP A 60 -6.19 27.01 -6.71
C ASP A 60 -7.44 27.33 -5.87
N ASP A 61 -8.10 26.32 -5.30
CA ASP A 61 -9.45 26.42 -4.69
C ASP A 61 -10.60 26.72 -5.71
N GLU A 62 -10.35 26.52 -7.00
CA GLU A 62 -11.35 26.65 -8.08
C GLU A 62 -11.71 25.29 -8.65
N GLU A 63 -10.70 24.50 -9.06
CA GLU A 63 -10.87 23.15 -9.57
C GLU A 63 -10.64 22.09 -8.50
N PHE A 64 -11.50 21.07 -8.46
CA PHE A 64 -11.52 20.05 -7.42
C PHE A 64 -11.51 18.63 -8.00
N PHE A 65 -10.61 17.79 -7.48
CA PHE A 65 -10.37 16.45 -7.98
C PHE A 65 -10.58 15.40 -6.89
N GLU A 66 -11.12 14.23 -7.25
CA GLU A 66 -11.35 13.15 -6.28
C GLU A 66 -10.05 12.52 -5.77
N ASN A 67 -9.00 12.50 -6.61
CA ASN A 67 -7.72 11.89 -6.31
C ASN A 67 -6.57 12.55 -7.09
N LEU A 68 -5.33 12.27 -6.69
CA LEU A 68 -4.14 12.86 -7.30
C LEU A 68 -3.95 12.45 -8.76
N ALA A 69 -4.46 11.30 -9.19
CA ALA A 69 -4.32 10.85 -10.58
C ALA A 69 -5.17 11.71 -11.51
N LEU A 70 -6.42 12.00 -11.15
CA LEU A 70 -7.29 12.89 -11.91
C LEU A 70 -6.74 14.33 -11.95
N LEU A 71 -6.20 14.81 -10.83
CA LEU A 71 -5.53 16.11 -10.78
C LEU A 71 -4.36 16.18 -11.76
N VAL A 72 -3.49 15.16 -11.75
CA VAL A 72 -2.33 15.10 -12.67
C VAL A 72 -2.79 15.01 -14.12
N GLU A 73 -3.78 14.15 -14.42
CA GLU A 73 -4.33 13.98 -15.77
C GLU A 73 -4.88 15.31 -16.33
N HIS A 74 -5.59 16.09 -15.51
CA HIS A 74 -6.05 17.43 -15.88
C HIS A 74 -4.88 18.34 -16.28
N TYR A 75 -3.87 18.45 -15.42
CA TYR A 75 -2.71 19.31 -15.68
C TYR A 75 -1.73 18.76 -16.74
N GLU A 76 -1.90 17.50 -17.16
CA GLU A 76 -1.28 16.92 -18.35
C GLU A 76 -2.01 17.33 -19.64
N GLN A 77 -3.28 17.74 -19.59
CA GLN A 77 -4.06 18.21 -20.75
C GLN A 77 -4.00 19.74 -20.95
N ASP A 78 -3.98 20.50 -19.87
CA ASP A 78 -3.88 21.96 -19.88
C ASP A 78 -3.02 22.44 -18.70
N ALA A 79 -2.25 23.51 -18.86
CA ALA A 79 -1.51 24.09 -17.75
C ALA A 79 -2.46 24.68 -16.69
N ASP A 80 -3.62 25.20 -17.09
CA ASP A 80 -4.70 25.68 -16.22
C ASP A 80 -4.21 26.45 -14.96
N GLY A 81 -3.38 27.48 -15.18
CA GLY A 81 -2.81 28.31 -14.11
C GLY A 81 -1.45 27.86 -13.55
N LEU A 82 -0.96 26.67 -13.91
CA LEU A 82 0.44 26.28 -13.69
C LEU A 82 1.39 27.05 -14.63
N CYS A 83 2.67 27.11 -14.26
CA CYS A 83 3.70 27.76 -15.07
C CYS A 83 3.95 27.06 -16.41
N THR A 84 3.61 25.77 -16.50
CA THR A 84 3.67 24.96 -17.71
C THR A 84 2.80 23.71 -17.53
N GLN A 85 2.39 23.11 -18.64
CA GLN A 85 1.70 21.83 -18.66
C GLN A 85 2.62 20.72 -18.15
N LEU A 86 2.05 19.72 -17.48
CA LEU A 86 2.77 18.53 -17.08
C LEU A 86 3.01 17.66 -18.32
N THR A 87 4.27 17.50 -18.72
CA THR A 87 4.60 16.78 -19.95
C THR A 87 5.27 15.45 -19.69
N LYS A 88 6.05 15.36 -18.61
CA LYS A 88 6.87 14.19 -18.31
C LYS A 88 6.92 13.96 -16.82
N SER A 89 6.41 12.83 -16.36
CA SER A 89 6.62 12.46 -14.96
C SER A 89 8.05 11.96 -14.74
N LEU A 90 8.66 12.38 -13.64
CA LEU A 90 9.90 11.78 -13.15
C LEU A 90 9.56 10.41 -12.56
N PRO A 91 10.02 9.30 -13.16
CA PRO A 91 9.87 7.99 -12.55
C PRO A 91 10.62 8.02 -11.21
N LYS A 92 10.03 7.40 -10.18
CA LYS A 92 10.70 7.24 -8.91
C LYS A 92 11.91 6.34 -9.12
N GLN A 93 13.11 6.92 -9.17
CA GLN A 93 14.36 6.16 -9.16
C GLN A 93 14.45 5.45 -7.82
N GLY A 94 14.68 4.15 -7.83
CA GLY A 94 14.51 3.37 -6.60
C GLY A 94 13.04 3.26 -6.19
N LYS A 95 12.11 3.23 -7.17
CA LYS A 95 11.16 2.13 -7.13
C LYS A 95 12.00 0.87 -6.85
N GLN A 96 12.03 0.44 -5.60
CA GLN A 96 11.57 -0.91 -5.40
C GLN A 96 10.17 -0.89 -6.03
N ASP A 97 10.11 -1.17 -7.34
CA ASP A 97 9.26 -2.28 -7.70
C ASP A 97 9.80 -3.33 -6.74
N PHE A 98 9.11 -3.55 -5.62
CA PHE A 98 9.19 -4.84 -4.98
C PHE A 98 8.54 -5.77 -6.02
N CYS A 99 9.22 -5.96 -7.16
CA CYS A 99 9.10 -7.14 -7.97
C CYS A 99 9.71 -8.21 -7.08
N VAL A 100 8.91 -8.64 -6.11
CA VAL A 100 9.33 -9.71 -5.24
C VAL A 100 9.30 -10.92 -6.14
N ASP A 101 10.49 -11.40 -6.51
CA ASP A 101 10.58 -12.62 -7.29
C ASP A 101 10.00 -13.76 -6.45
N PRO A 102 8.93 -14.44 -6.88
CA PRO A 102 8.40 -15.60 -6.17
C PRO A 102 9.48 -16.66 -5.90
N LYS A 103 10.54 -16.73 -6.74
CA LYS A 103 11.69 -17.62 -6.52
C LYS A 103 12.42 -17.36 -5.22
N ALA A 104 12.48 -16.12 -4.73
CA ALA A 104 13.14 -15.81 -3.47
C ALA A 104 12.46 -16.55 -2.29
N PHE A 105 11.13 -16.69 -2.32
CA PHE A 105 10.40 -17.46 -1.30
C PHE A 105 10.61 -18.98 -1.46
N ILE A 106 10.73 -19.46 -2.70
CA ILE A 106 11.05 -20.87 -2.99
C ILE A 106 12.42 -21.22 -2.41
N GLU A 107 13.43 -20.43 -2.72
CA GLU A 107 14.81 -20.64 -2.27
C GLU A 107 14.96 -20.50 -0.74
N ALA A 108 14.20 -19.58 -0.14
CA ALA A 108 14.17 -19.38 1.30
C ALA A 108 13.31 -20.40 2.06
N GLY A 109 12.65 -21.34 1.37
CA GLY A 109 11.88 -22.42 2.00
C GLY A 109 10.54 -21.99 2.60
N TRP A 110 9.97 -20.89 2.14
CA TRP A 110 8.65 -20.41 2.60
C TRP A 110 7.47 -21.05 1.87
N VAL A 111 7.74 -21.92 0.90
CA VAL A 111 6.70 -22.54 0.05
C VAL A 111 6.09 -23.75 0.72
N ILE A 112 4.77 -23.71 0.88
CA ILE A 112 3.93 -24.81 1.33
C ILE A 112 3.44 -25.55 0.09
N GLN A 113 3.52 -26.88 0.10
CA GLN A 113 2.98 -27.67 -1.00
C GLN A 113 1.45 -27.66 -0.94
N THR A 114 0.79 -27.55 -2.10
CA THR A 114 -0.68 -27.44 -2.17
C THR A 114 -1.42 -28.59 -1.47
N HIS A 115 -0.84 -29.80 -1.45
CA HIS A 115 -1.44 -30.97 -0.79
C HIS A 115 -1.30 -30.96 0.74
N GLU A 116 -0.43 -30.11 1.31
CA GLU A 116 -0.27 -29.94 2.76
C GLU A 116 -1.28 -28.94 3.34
N LEU A 117 -1.94 -28.14 2.49
CA LEU A 117 -2.89 -27.11 2.87
C LEU A 117 -4.31 -27.50 2.46
N GLU A 118 -5.18 -27.72 3.45
CA GLU A 118 -6.61 -27.92 3.25
C GLU A 118 -7.34 -26.58 3.35
N LEU A 119 -8.01 -26.13 2.29
CA LEU A 119 -8.83 -24.92 2.30
C LEU A 119 -10.26 -25.25 2.76
N ARG A 120 -10.85 -24.36 3.56
CA ARG A 120 -12.21 -24.51 4.12
C ARG A 120 -13.07 -23.26 3.85
N GLU A 121 -14.04 -22.97 4.71
CA GLU A 121 -14.98 -21.86 4.52
C GLU A 121 -14.29 -20.47 4.50
N CYS A 122 -14.94 -19.52 3.83
CA CYS A 122 -14.55 -18.12 3.88
C CYS A 122 -14.88 -17.53 5.26
N ILE A 123 -13.88 -16.94 5.92
CA ILE A 123 -13.97 -16.33 7.26
C ILE A 123 -13.90 -14.79 7.23
N GLY A 124 -13.60 -14.19 6.08
CA GLY A 124 -13.55 -12.74 5.95
C GLY A 124 -13.22 -12.26 4.54
N LYS A 125 -13.26 -10.94 4.36
CA LYS A 125 -12.81 -10.26 3.14
C LYS A 125 -11.70 -9.28 3.49
N GLY A 126 -10.55 -9.42 2.85
CA GLY A 126 -9.41 -8.52 2.97
C GLY A 126 -9.25 -7.65 1.73
N GLU A 127 -8.22 -6.78 1.75
CA GLU A 127 -7.89 -5.87 0.65
C GLU A 127 -7.61 -6.60 -0.68
N PHE A 128 -7.00 -7.79 -0.62
CA PHE A 128 -6.57 -8.54 -1.81
C PHE A 128 -7.50 -9.70 -2.21
N GLY A 129 -8.63 -9.89 -1.49
CA GLY A 129 -9.57 -10.97 -1.77
C GLY A 129 -10.18 -11.59 -0.52
N ASP A 130 -10.65 -12.82 -0.67
CA ASP A 130 -11.29 -13.55 0.42
C ASP A 130 -10.22 -14.15 1.36
N VAL A 131 -10.54 -14.17 2.65
CA VAL A 131 -9.76 -14.87 3.67
C VAL A 131 -10.50 -16.15 4.02
N LEU A 132 -9.87 -17.29 3.81
CA LEU A 132 -10.42 -18.61 4.10
C LEU A 132 -9.82 -19.17 5.39
N LEU A 133 -10.59 -19.98 6.10
CA LEU A 133 -10.04 -20.91 7.09
C LEU A 133 -9.31 -22.03 6.33
N GLY A 134 -8.21 -22.51 6.88
CA GLY A 134 -7.56 -23.71 6.38
C GLY A 134 -6.99 -24.57 7.50
N VAL A 135 -6.44 -25.72 7.11
CA VAL A 135 -5.66 -26.61 7.98
C VAL A 135 -4.29 -26.85 7.35
N TYR A 136 -3.24 -26.62 8.11
CA TYR A 136 -1.85 -26.87 7.72
C TYR A 136 -1.12 -27.54 8.89
N ARG A 137 -0.53 -28.72 8.64
CA ARG A 137 0.14 -29.55 9.67
C ARG A 137 -0.73 -29.83 10.91
N GLY A 138 -2.05 -30.00 10.69
CA GLY A 138 -3.02 -30.28 11.75
C GLY A 138 -3.52 -29.05 12.52
N GLU A 139 -2.96 -27.87 12.26
CA GLU A 139 -3.35 -26.62 12.92
C GLU A 139 -4.26 -25.76 12.04
N ARG A 140 -5.14 -24.98 12.68
CA ARG A 140 -5.99 -24.02 11.97
C ARG A 140 -5.17 -22.81 11.52
N VAL A 141 -5.33 -22.43 10.25
CA VAL A 141 -4.64 -21.30 9.64
C VAL A 141 -5.62 -20.35 8.95
N ALA A 142 -5.21 -19.09 8.81
CA ALA A 142 -5.90 -18.13 7.95
C ALA A 142 -5.20 -18.09 6.59
N VAL A 143 -5.98 -18.15 5.51
CA VAL A 143 -5.47 -18.21 4.14
C VAL A 143 -6.02 -17.05 3.34
N LYS A 144 -5.17 -16.06 3.06
CA LYS A 144 -5.53 -14.91 2.22
C LYS A 144 -5.32 -15.28 0.77
N MET A 145 -6.40 -15.26 -0.01
CA MET A 145 -6.39 -15.59 -1.44
C MET A 145 -6.26 -14.32 -2.27
N LEU A 146 -5.28 -14.30 -3.16
CA LEU A 146 -5.18 -13.27 -4.19
C LEU A 146 -6.05 -13.63 -5.40
N LYS A 147 -6.88 -12.68 -5.85
CA LYS A 147 -7.63 -12.79 -7.12
C LYS A 147 -6.83 -12.12 -8.23
N ASP A 148 -6.64 -12.82 -9.35
CA ASP A 148 -5.74 -12.47 -10.47
C ASP A 148 -5.79 -10.98 -10.89
N ASN A 149 -4.78 -10.23 -10.44
CA ASN A 149 -4.38 -8.95 -11.01
C ASN A 149 -2.88 -8.75 -10.72
N SER A 150 -2.08 -8.43 -11.74
CA SER A 150 -0.61 -8.41 -11.67
C SER A 150 -0.07 -7.35 -10.69
N GLU A 151 -0.75 -6.21 -10.56
CA GLU A 151 -0.36 -5.19 -9.57
C GLU A 151 -0.70 -5.62 -8.13
N ALA A 152 -1.86 -6.27 -7.93
CA ALA A 152 -2.24 -6.82 -6.64
C ALA A 152 -1.29 -7.95 -6.21
N ALA A 153 -0.77 -8.73 -7.16
CA ALA A 153 0.23 -9.77 -6.89
C ALA A 153 1.52 -9.20 -6.31
N GLN A 154 2.04 -8.10 -6.83
CA GLN A 154 3.27 -7.51 -6.29
C GLN A 154 3.06 -6.91 -4.91
N ARG A 155 1.91 -6.28 -4.64
CA ARG A 155 1.57 -5.79 -3.30
C ARG A 155 1.43 -6.94 -2.30
N PHE A 156 0.81 -8.03 -2.71
CA PHE A 156 0.65 -9.24 -1.91
C PHE A 156 2.00 -9.89 -1.57
N LEU A 157 2.91 -9.98 -2.53
CA LEU A 157 4.25 -10.52 -2.29
C LEU A 157 5.12 -9.56 -1.46
N ALA A 158 4.94 -8.24 -1.60
CA ALA A 158 5.60 -7.27 -0.74
C ALA A 158 5.13 -7.38 0.72
N GLU A 159 3.82 -7.55 0.96
CA GLU A 159 3.26 -7.86 2.28
C GLU A 159 3.91 -9.12 2.86
N ALA A 160 3.94 -10.20 2.08
CA ALA A 160 4.57 -11.46 2.49
C ALA A 160 6.06 -11.28 2.83
N SER A 161 6.80 -10.56 1.98
CA SER A 161 8.24 -10.36 2.15
C SER A 161 8.55 -9.64 3.47
N LEU A 162 7.76 -8.62 3.84
CA LEU A 162 7.93 -7.95 5.12
C LEU A 162 7.70 -8.93 6.28
N MET A 163 6.63 -9.72 6.21
CA MET A 163 6.27 -10.67 7.26
C MET A 163 7.31 -11.79 7.48
N THR A 164 8.12 -12.15 6.48
CA THR A 164 9.17 -13.18 6.65
C THR A 164 10.20 -12.84 7.73
N SER A 165 10.38 -11.54 8.02
CA SER A 165 11.33 -11.05 9.02
C SER A 165 10.70 -10.63 10.35
N LEU A 166 9.37 -10.66 10.46
CA LEU A 166 8.64 -10.17 11.62
C LEU A 166 8.29 -11.33 12.55
N ILE A 167 8.93 -11.37 13.72
CA ILE A 167 8.68 -12.38 14.75
C ILE A 167 8.46 -11.66 16.07
N HIS A 168 7.20 -11.57 16.49
CA HIS A 168 6.80 -10.93 17.74
C HIS A 168 5.46 -11.48 18.23
N ASP A 169 5.27 -11.58 19.54
CA ASP A 169 4.07 -12.20 20.16
C ASP A 169 2.76 -11.45 19.84
N ASN A 170 2.85 -10.18 19.47
CA ASN A 170 1.70 -9.34 19.10
C ASN A 170 1.60 -9.03 17.60
N LEU A 171 2.36 -9.73 16.76
CA LEU A 171 2.26 -9.64 15.31
C LEU A 171 1.84 -11.01 14.75
N VAL A 172 0.86 -11.00 13.85
CA VAL A 172 0.37 -12.22 13.19
C VAL A 172 1.52 -12.87 12.42
N LYS A 173 1.83 -14.11 12.77
CA LYS A 173 2.94 -14.86 12.19
C LYS A 173 2.60 -15.40 10.80
N LEU A 174 3.50 -15.14 9.85
CA LEU A 174 3.51 -15.82 8.55
C LEU A 174 3.99 -17.27 8.71
N LEU A 175 3.24 -18.20 8.13
CA LEU A 175 3.57 -19.64 8.12
C LEU A 175 4.12 -20.07 6.76
N GLY A 176 3.70 -19.44 5.68
CA GLY A 176 4.23 -19.69 4.34
C GLY A 176 3.35 -19.17 3.23
N LEU A 177 3.76 -19.49 2.00
CA LEU A 177 3.10 -19.13 0.76
C LEU A 177 2.78 -20.39 -0.04
N VAL A 178 1.67 -20.39 -0.76
CA VAL A 178 1.37 -21.40 -1.78
C VAL A 178 1.28 -20.72 -3.12
N PHE A 179 2.01 -21.26 -4.09
CA PHE A 179 1.96 -20.85 -5.49
C PHE A 179 1.35 -22.00 -6.29
N ASN A 180 0.18 -21.77 -6.89
CA ASN A 180 -0.40 -22.69 -7.85
C ASN A 180 -0.68 -21.97 -9.18
N ASN A 181 -1.00 -22.73 -10.24
CA ASN A 181 -1.14 -22.18 -11.59
C ASN A 181 -2.30 -21.18 -11.76
N GLN A 182 -3.21 -21.07 -10.77
CA GLN A 182 -4.42 -20.24 -10.85
C GLN A 182 -4.52 -19.21 -9.72
N HIS A 183 -3.85 -19.42 -8.59
CA HIS A 183 -4.03 -18.69 -7.34
C HIS A 183 -2.74 -18.66 -6.50
N MET A 184 -2.56 -17.57 -5.75
CA MET A 184 -1.55 -17.44 -4.71
C MET A 184 -2.22 -17.35 -3.36
N TYR A 185 -1.66 -18.05 -2.37
CA TYR A 185 -2.14 -18.03 -0.99
C TYR A 185 -1.05 -17.56 -0.03
N LEU A 186 -1.44 -16.71 0.92
CA LEU A 186 -0.63 -16.29 2.04
C LEU A 186 -1.23 -16.91 3.30
N VAL A 187 -0.44 -17.76 3.94
CA VAL A 187 -0.88 -18.60 5.06
C VAL A 187 -0.31 -18.04 6.35
N THR A 188 -1.18 -17.64 7.27
CA THR A 188 -0.82 -17.12 8.58
C THR A 188 -1.48 -17.93 9.68
N GLU A 189 -1.07 -17.72 10.93
CA GLU A 189 -1.80 -18.29 12.06
C GLU A 189 -3.27 -17.80 12.09
N TYR A 190 -4.15 -18.63 12.64
CA TYR A 190 -5.56 -18.32 12.76
C TYR A 190 -5.90 -17.63 14.08
N MET A 191 -6.45 -16.41 13.99
CA MET A 191 -6.94 -15.65 15.14
C MET A 191 -8.39 -15.98 15.45
N SER A 192 -8.61 -16.91 16.38
CA SER A 192 -9.95 -17.47 16.68
C SER A 192 -11.03 -16.50 17.17
N LYS A 193 -10.66 -15.28 17.55
CA LYS A 193 -11.60 -14.24 18.00
C LYS A 193 -11.89 -13.17 16.94
N GLY A 194 -11.36 -13.33 15.74
CA GLY A 194 -11.57 -12.39 14.64
C GLY A 194 -10.92 -11.03 14.89
N SER A 195 -11.44 -10.00 14.22
CA SER A 195 -10.92 -8.64 14.35
C SER A 195 -11.22 -8.05 15.73
N LEU A 196 -10.34 -7.19 16.24
CA LEU A 196 -10.57 -6.49 17.50
C LEU A 196 -11.84 -5.63 17.45
N VAL A 197 -12.13 -5.02 16.29
CA VAL A 197 -13.34 -4.20 16.07
C VAL A 197 -14.60 -5.04 16.27
N ASP A 198 -14.68 -6.21 15.64
CA ASP A 198 -15.85 -7.09 15.76
C ASP A 198 -15.94 -7.69 17.16
N TYR A 199 -14.80 -8.04 17.76
CA TYR A 199 -14.74 -8.54 19.12
C TYR A 199 -15.32 -7.53 20.12
N LEU A 200 -14.92 -6.25 20.02
CA LEU A 200 -15.40 -5.16 20.86
C LEU A 200 -16.86 -4.75 20.56
N ARG A 201 -17.37 -5.00 19.35
CA ARG A 201 -18.79 -4.78 19.02
C ARG A 201 -19.69 -5.93 19.45
N SER A 202 -19.13 -7.10 19.72
CA SER A 202 -19.86 -8.29 20.17
C SER A 202 -19.98 -8.37 21.71
N ARG A 203 -20.44 -9.53 22.22
CA ARG A 203 -20.37 -9.84 23.67
C ARG A 203 -18.94 -9.94 24.20
N GLY A 204 -17.93 -9.95 23.33
CA GLY A 204 -16.50 -9.87 23.70
C GLY A 204 -16.19 -8.65 24.57
N ARG A 205 -16.87 -7.51 24.35
CA ARG A 205 -16.72 -6.30 25.17
C ARG A 205 -16.93 -6.51 26.67
N LEU A 206 -17.75 -7.49 27.06
CA LEU A 206 -18.03 -7.78 28.46
C LEU A 206 -16.83 -8.41 29.19
N HIS A 207 -15.87 -8.92 28.43
CA HIS A 207 -14.64 -9.53 28.93
C HIS A 207 -13.45 -8.56 28.89
N VAL A 208 -13.64 -7.34 28.38
CA VAL A 208 -12.59 -6.33 28.22
C VAL A 208 -12.79 -5.22 29.24
N THR A 209 -11.89 -5.16 30.23
CA THR A 209 -11.87 -4.09 31.23
C THR A 209 -11.17 -2.83 30.69
N LYS A 210 -11.33 -1.70 31.38
CA LYS A 210 -10.55 -0.48 31.07
C LYS A 210 -9.04 -0.70 31.15
N LYS A 211 -8.59 -1.60 32.03
CA LYS A 211 -7.16 -1.94 32.17
C LYS A 211 -6.67 -2.73 30.95
N ASP A 212 -7.49 -3.64 30.43
CA ASP A 212 -7.16 -4.40 29.23
C ASP A 212 -7.07 -3.49 28.00
N GLN A 213 -7.91 -2.45 27.92
CA GLN A 213 -7.87 -1.47 26.82
C GLN A 213 -6.57 -0.67 26.77
N ILE A 214 -5.96 -0.37 27.92
CA ILE A 214 -4.68 0.36 27.99
C ILE A 214 -3.54 -0.52 27.48
N ASN A 215 -3.62 -1.84 27.70
CA ASN A 215 -2.61 -2.79 27.23
C ASN A 215 -2.74 -3.15 25.74
N PHE A 216 -3.77 -2.65 25.04
CA PHE A 216 -3.91 -2.77 23.59
C PHE A 216 -3.19 -1.66 22.80
N ALA A 217 -2.81 -0.56 23.47
CA ALA A 217 -2.15 0.61 22.87
C ALA A 217 -0.63 0.49 22.97
#